data_AF-A0A7K1TCX1-F1
#
_entry.id   AF-A0A7K1TCX1-F1
#
_cell.length_a   1.000
_cell.length_b   1.000
_cell.length_c   1.000
_cell.angle_alpha   90.00
_cell.angle_beta   90.00
_cell.angle_gamma   90.00
#
_symmetry.space_group_name_H-M   'P 1'
#
loop_
_entity.id
_entity.type
_entity.pdbx_description
1 polymer ?
#
loop_
_entity_poly.entity_id
_entity_poly.type
_entity_poly.pdbx_seq_one_letter_code
_entity_poly.pdbx_strand_id
1 'polypeptide(L)'
;MKFDKSLLRTVLFALGVVAFVIGAYQSVVQNDLGRNYWIFMISLACWLPLNYWRQQDARLAKEAEVAKQVAALNKPAKKNNKARRR
;
A
#
# COMPACT_ATOMS: atom_id res chain seq x y z
N MET A 1 11.58 7.75 -20.60
CA MET A 1 10.17 7.34 -20.40
C MET A 1 9.88 7.38 -18.90
N LYS A 2 8.95 8.22 -18.44
CA LYS A 2 8.52 8.24 -17.03
C LYS A 2 7.62 7.03 -16.81
N PHE A 3 8.09 6.03 -16.06
CA PHE A 3 7.27 4.88 -15.71
C PHE A 3 6.17 5.31 -14.75
N ASP A 4 4.93 5.20 -15.18
CA ASP A 4 3.78 5.52 -14.35
C ASP A 4 3.57 4.43 -13.31
N LYS A 5 4.02 4.69 -12.08
CA LYS A 5 3.96 3.74 -10.96
C LYS A 5 2.52 3.29 -10.70
N SER A 6 1.53 4.15 -10.99
CA SER A 6 0.10 3.85 -10.85
C SER A 6 -0.39 2.80 -11.86
N LEU A 7 0.05 2.93 -13.11
CA LEU A 7 -0.31 2.04 -14.20
C LEU A 7 0.33 0.67 -13.99
N LEU A 8 1.61 0.65 -13.59
CA LEU A 8 2.31 -0.58 -13.22
C LEU A 8 1.62 -1.32 -12.05
N ARG A 9 1.18 -0.60 -11.01
CA ARG A 9 0.40 -1.19 -9.90
C ARG A 9 -0.87 -1.87 -10.42
N THR A 10 -1.60 -1.20 -11.30
CA THR A 10 -2.86 -1.71 -11.86
C THR A 10 -2.63 -2.97 -12.70
N VAL A 11 -1.59 -2.97 -13.53
CA VAL A 11 -1.23 -4.13 -14.37
C VAL A 11 -0.77 -5.31 -13.52
N LEU A 12 0.10 -5.09 -12.53
CA LEU A 12 0.52 -6.17 -11.60
C LEU A 12 -0.69 -6.74 -10.84
N PHE A 13 -1.65 -5.90 -10.48
CA PHE A 13 -2.84 -6.34 -9.76
C PHE A 13 -3.72 -7.22 -10.66
N ALA A 14 -4.02 -6.76 -11.88
CA ALA A 14 -4.80 -7.52 -12.85
C ALA A 14 -4.14 -8.87 -13.18
N LEU A 15 -2.83 -8.88 -13.44
CA LEU A 15 -2.07 -10.11 -13.71
C LEU A 15 -2.06 -11.05 -12.50
N GLY A 16 -1.89 -10.52 -11.29
CA GLY A 16 -1.91 -11.32 -10.06
C GLY A 16 -3.25 -12.00 -9.81
N VAL A 17 -4.36 -11.30 -10.06
CA VAL A 17 -5.72 -11.84 -9.94
C VAL A 17 -6.00 -12.89 -11.01
N VAL A 18 -5.66 -12.62 -12.27
CA VAL A 18 -5.86 -13.59 -13.36
C VAL A 18 -5.05 -14.85 -13.13
N ALA A 19 -3.77 -14.73 -12.76
CA ALA A 19 -2.93 -15.87 -12.40
C ALA A 19 -3.52 -16.67 -11.24
N PHE A 20 -4.07 -16.01 -10.23
CA PHE A 20 -4.75 -16.68 -9.11
C PHE A 20 -5.98 -17.47 -9.57
N VAL A 21 -6.83 -16.87 -10.41
CA VAL A 21 -8.04 -17.54 -10.94
C VAL A 21 -7.67 -18.76 -11.79
N ILE A 22 -6.65 -18.64 -12.65
CA ILE A 22 -6.15 -19.76 -13.46
C ILE A 22 -5.60 -20.86 -12.55
N GLY A 23 -4.78 -20.51 -11.57
CA GLY A 23 -4.23 -21.48 -10.61
C GLY A 23 -5.33 -22.19 -9.81
N ALA A 24 -6.32 -21.44 -9.33
CA ALA A 24 -7.46 -22.01 -8.60
C ALA A 24 -8.29 -22.95 -9.48
N TYR A 25 -8.62 -22.54 -10.72
CA TYR A 25 -9.33 -23.40 -11.67
C TYR A 25 -8.55 -24.68 -11.94
N GLN A 26 -7.26 -24.55 -12.24
CA GLN A 26 -6.43 -25.70 -12.60
C GLN A 26 -6.23 -26.64 -11.41
N SER A 27 -6.05 -26.14 -10.19
CA SER A 27 -5.96 -26.96 -8.99
C SER A 27 -7.25 -27.67 -8.64
N VAL A 28 -8.41 -27.04 -8.83
CA VAL A 28 -9.72 -27.67 -8.56
C VAL A 28 -10.02 -28.75 -9.60
N VAL A 29 -9.77 -28.46 -10.89
CA VAL A 29 -10.12 -29.38 -11.98
C VAL A 29 -9.12 -30.54 -12.11
N GLN A 30 -7.82 -30.27 -12.01
CA GLN A 30 -6.78 -31.31 -12.18
C GLN A 30 -6.40 -32.01 -10.87
N ASN A 31 -6.90 -31.54 -9.71
CA ASN A 31 -6.61 -32.07 -8.37
C ASN A 31 -5.11 -32.24 -8.06
N ASP A 32 -4.25 -31.52 -8.79
CA ASP A 32 -2.80 -31.66 -8.74
C ASP A 32 -2.21 -30.32 -8.29
N LEU A 33 -2.15 -30.13 -6.97
CA LEU A 33 -1.56 -28.93 -6.37
C LEU A 33 -0.06 -28.84 -6.64
N GLY A 34 0.64 -29.98 -6.66
CA GLY A 34 2.08 -30.05 -6.81
C GLY A 34 2.55 -29.56 -8.18
N ARG A 35 1.79 -29.84 -9.24
CA ARG A 35 2.13 -29.35 -10.59
C ARG A 35 1.69 -27.92 -10.86
N ASN A 36 0.69 -27.42 -10.12
CA ASN A 36 0.10 -26.10 -10.34
C ASN A 36 0.58 -25.04 -9.33
N TYR A 37 1.40 -25.41 -8.34
CA TYR A 37 1.93 -24.51 -7.31
C TYR A 37 2.67 -23.29 -7.88
N TRP A 38 3.34 -23.45 -9.02
CA TRP A 38 4.12 -22.38 -9.65
C TRP A 38 3.24 -21.20 -10.11
N ILE A 39 1.97 -21.46 -10.47
CA ILE A 39 1.02 -20.42 -10.85
C ILE A 39 0.66 -19.56 -9.64
N PHE A 40 0.53 -20.19 -8.46
CA PHE A 40 0.36 -19.46 -7.21
C PHE A 40 1.61 -18.66 -6.84
N MET A 41 2.81 -19.18 -7.11
CA MET A 41 4.05 -18.42 -6.92
C MET A 41 4.10 -17.16 -7.80
N ILE A 42 3.62 -17.24 -9.04
CA ILE A 42 3.53 -16.07 -9.94
C ILE A 42 2.49 -15.07 -9.40
N SER A 43 1.32 -15.53 -9.00
CA SER A 43 0.29 -14.66 -8.40
C SER A 43 0.82 -13.95 -7.14
N LEU A 44 1.53 -14.68 -6.27
CA LEU A 44 2.18 -14.11 -5.09
C LEU A 44 3.30 -13.12 -5.44
N ALA A 45 4.11 -13.43 -6.45
CA ALA A 45 5.16 -12.52 -6.93
C ALA A 45 4.56 -11.23 -7.49
N CYS A 46 3.38 -11.27 -8.09
CA CYS A 46 2.65 -10.07 -8.51
C CYS A 46 2.08 -9.29 -7.30
N TRP A 47 1.69 -9.98 -6.22
CA TRP A 47 1.05 -9.36 -5.05
C TRP A 47 2.05 -8.74 -4.06
N LEU A 48 3.21 -9.36 -3.85
CA LEU A 48 4.21 -8.89 -2.86
C LEU A 48 4.66 -7.43 -3.09
N PRO A 49 5.02 -6.99 -4.30
CA PRO A 49 5.41 -5.61 -4.56
C PRO A 49 4.27 -4.62 -4.32
N LEU A 50 3.04 -5.00 -4.68
CA LEU A 50 1.85 -4.19 -4.45
C LEU A 50 1.60 -3.95 -2.97
N ASN A 51 1.71 -5.01 -2.17
CA ASN A 51 1.47 -4.92 -0.75
C ASN A 51 2.58 -4.13 -0.04
N TYR A 52 3.83 -4.32 -0.46
CA TYR A 52 4.97 -3.56 0.03
C TYR A 52 4.81 -2.05 -0.22
N TRP A 53 4.40 -1.66 -1.43
CA TRP A 53 4.15 -0.26 -1.74
C TRP A 53 2.98 0.34 -0.95
N ARG A 54 1.89 -0.42 -0.75
CA ARG A 54 0.78 0.02 0.10
C ARG A 54 1.20 0.24 1.56
N GLN A 55 2.06 -0.63 2.09
CA GLN A 55 2.58 -0.48 3.46
C GLN A 55 3.51 0.73 3.59
N GLN A 56 4.34 1.01 2.59
CA GLN A 56 5.16 2.22 2.57
C GLN A 56 4.31 3.48 2.53
N ASP A 57 3.33 3.55 1.62
CA ASP A 57 2.42 4.69 1.50
C ASP A 57 1.65 4.93 2.81
N ALA A 58 1.21 3.85 3.48
CA ALA A 58 0.54 3.94 4.78
C ALA A 58 1.46 4.41 5.92
N ARG A 59 2.74 4.02 5.90
CA ARG A 59 3.73 4.49 6.89
C ARG A 59 4.02 5.99 6.74
N LEU A 60 4.25 6.43 5.50
CA LEU A 60 4.48 7.85 5.19
C LEU A 60 3.27 8.72 5.57
N ALA A 61 2.05 8.24 5.34
CA ALA A 61 0.83 8.95 5.74
C ALA A 61 0.74 9.12 7.27
N LYS A 62 1.06 8.06 8.03
CA LYS A 62 1.08 8.10 9.50
C LYS A 62 2.15 9.05 10.04
N GLU A 63 3.34 9.04 9.46
CA GLU A 63 4.42 9.96 9.85
C GLU A 63 4.04 11.42 9.57
N ALA A 64 3.38 11.70 8.45
CA ALA A 64 2.88 13.04 8.12
C ALA A 64 1.77 13.50 9.08
N GLU A 65 0.88 12.61 9.51
CA GLU A 65 -0.13 12.93 10.54
C GLU A 65 0.52 13.21 11.90
N VAL A 66 1.47 12.39 12.33
CA VAL A 66 2.19 12.60 13.59
C VAL A 66 2.96 13.91 13.56
N ALA A 67 3.64 14.24 12.46
CA ALA A 67 4.33 15.51 12.30
C ALA A 67 3.37 16.72 12.40
N LYS A 68 2.19 16.64 11.79
CA LYS A 68 1.14 17.67 11.91
C LYS A 68 0.62 17.81 13.34
N GLN A 69 0.41 16.70 14.04
CA GLN A 69 -0.04 16.71 15.44
C GLN A 69 1.01 17.32 16.36
N VAL A 70 2.28 16.92 16.23
CA VAL A 70 3.39 17.48 17.01
C VAL A 70 3.55 18.98 16.71
N ALA A 71 3.44 19.41 15.44
CA ALA A 71 3.50 20.83 15.09
C ALA A 71 2.31 21.64 15.64
N ALA A 72 1.12 21.04 15.76
CA ALA A 72 -0.04 21.67 16.38
C ALA A 72 0.11 21.79 17.90
N LEU A 73 0.66 20.77 18.56
CA LEU A 73 0.94 20.74 20.00
C LEU A 73 2.07 21.71 20.39
N ASN A 74 3.10 21.85 19.55
CA ASN A 74 4.22 22.76 19.78
C ASN A 74 3.94 24.21 19.39
N LYS A 75 2.73 24.59 18.96
CA LYS A 75 2.40 26.01 18.78
C LYS A 75 2.44 26.69 20.16
N PRO A 76 3.40 27.59 20.42
CA PRO A 76 3.46 28.26 21.71
C PRO A 76 2.19 29.08 21.88
N ALA A 77 1.54 28.91 23.04
CA ALA A 77 0.35 29.66 23.41
C ALA A 77 0.60 31.14 23.14
N LYS A 78 -0.15 31.69 22.17
CA LYS A 78 -0.06 33.10 21.77
C LYS A 78 -0.33 33.94 23.01
N LYS A 79 0.74 34.44 23.65
CA LYS A 79 0.68 35.25 24.86
C LYS A 79 -0.11 36.50 24.51
N ASN A 80 -1.40 36.52 24.85
CA ASN A 80 -2.28 37.67 24.71
C ASN A 80 -1.78 38.76 25.68
N ASN A 81 -0.79 39.53 25.25
CA ASN A 81 -0.41 40.81 25.85
C ASN A 81 -1.47 41.87 25.53
N LYS A 82 -2.72 41.64 25.93
CA LYS A 82 -3.82 42.60 25.80
C LYS A 82 -4.60 42.72 27.12
N ALA A 83 -3.88 42.77 28.24
CA ALA A 83 -4.42 43.05 29.57
C ALA A 83 -3.61 44.13 30.33
N ARG A 84 -2.92 45.02 29.60
CA ARG A 84 -2.23 46.19 30.19
C ARG A 84 -2.55 47.44 29.40
N ARG A 85 -3.80 47.90 29.47
CA ARG A 85 -4.25 49.27 29.14
C ARG A 85 -5.75 49.38 29.43
N ARG A 86 -6.09 49.65 30.68
CA ARG A 86 -7.09 50.65 31.12
C ARG A 86 -7.22 50.58 32.63
#